data_AF-A0A2N2AV33-F1
#
_entry.id   AF-A0A2N2AV33-F1
#
_cell.length_a   1.000
_cell.length_b   1.000
_cell.length_c   1.000
_cell.angle_alpha   90.00
_cell.angle_beta   90.00
_cell.angle_gamma   90.00
#
_symmetry.space_group_name_H-M   'P 1'
#
loop_
_entity.id
_entity.type
_entity.pdbx_description
1 polymer ?
#
loop_
_entity_poly.entity_id
_entity_poly.type
_entity_poly.pdbx_seq_one_letter_code
_entity_poly.pdbx_strand_id
1 'polypeptide(L)'
;MKLLLNEEGIIIDICTTTEIIEDGILVDDRVIYAEEFDIVEVTEILQGVAPQTHKYVNGQFIVNENHVMPEQDQLAKLKTDVELMKRALDELGGM
;
A
#
# COMPACT_ATOMS: atom_id res chain seq x y z
N MET A 1 1.05 11.21 13.09
CA MET A 1 1.22 10.10 12.11
C MET A 1 0.19 10.29 11.02
N LYS A 2 0.44 9.75 9.83
CA LYS A 2 -0.46 9.90 8.69
C LYS A 2 -0.94 8.54 8.22
N LEU A 3 -2.21 8.46 7.88
CA LEU A 3 -2.84 7.33 7.23
C LEU A 3 -3.05 7.68 5.77
N LEU A 4 -2.62 6.79 4.89
CA LEU A 4 -2.99 6.84 3.48
C LEU A 4 -4.20 5.93 3.27
N LEU A 5 -5.31 6.51 2.80
CA LEU A 5 -6.58 5.83 2.65
C LEU A 5 -7.00 5.79 1.17
N ASN A 6 -7.70 4.73 0.76
CA ASN A 6 -8.43 4.74 -0.51
C ASN A 6 -9.84 5.36 -0.35
N GLU A 7 -10.61 5.42 -1.43
CA GLU A 7 -12.00 5.92 -1.45
C GLU A 7 -12.96 5.22 -0.46
N GLU A 8 -12.67 3.98 -0.06
CA GLU A 8 -13.46 3.23 0.92
C GLU A 8 -12.99 3.43 2.37
N GLY A 9 -11.98 4.26 2.59
CA GLY A 9 -11.31 4.44 3.88
C GLY A 9 -10.40 3.27 4.28
N ILE A 10 -10.07 2.33 3.38
CA ILE A 10 -9.11 1.25 3.65
C ILE A 10 -7.72 1.86 3.83
N ILE A 11 -7.02 1.46 4.89
CA ILE A 11 -5.65 1.89 5.15
C ILE A 11 -4.72 1.23 4.13
N ILE A 12 -4.20 2.01 3.19
CA ILE A 12 -3.17 1.59 2.25
C ILE A 12 -1.82 1.59 2.95
N ASP A 13 -1.56 2.62 3.76
CA ASP A 13 -0.29 2.76 4.45
C ASP A 13 -0.35 3.61 5.72
N ILE A 14 0.63 3.41 6.59
CA ILE A 14 0.84 4.13 7.85
C ILE A 14 2.24 4.73 7.81
N CYS A 15 2.34 6.05 7.92
CA CYS A 15 3.59 6.75 7.70
C CYS A 15 3.75 8.00 8.58
N THR A 16 4.95 8.57 8.56
CA THR A 16 5.23 9.83 9.27
C THR A 16 5.25 11.03 8.34
N THR A 17 5.73 10.85 7.13
CA THR A 17 5.90 11.90 6.14
C THR A 17 5.24 11.53 4.83
N THR A 18 4.69 12.54 4.15
CA THR A 18 3.99 12.38 2.88
C THR A 18 4.23 13.62 2.02
N GLU A 19 4.57 13.42 0.76
CA GLU A 19 4.68 14.47 -0.25
C GLU A 19 4.00 14.00 -1.55
N ILE A 20 3.14 14.83 -2.12
CA ILE A 20 2.50 14.53 -3.42
C ILE A 20 3.49 14.91 -4.51
N ILE A 21 3.80 13.96 -5.38
CA ILE A 21 4.69 14.11 -6.53
C ILE A 21 3.90 13.88 -7.83
N GLU A 22 4.52 14.15 -8.98
CA GLU A 22 3.85 14.12 -10.30
C GLU A 22 3.16 12.78 -10.60
N ASP A 23 3.77 11.65 -10.20
CA ASP A 23 3.28 10.29 -10.48
C ASP A 23 2.75 9.54 -9.25
N GLY A 24 2.56 10.20 -8.10
CA GLY A 24 2.06 9.52 -6.90
C GLY A 24 2.41 10.21 -5.60
N ILE A 25 2.71 9.42 -4.57
CA ILE A 25 3.01 9.92 -3.23
C ILE A 25 4.33 9.36 -2.76
N LEU A 26 5.24 10.24 -2.39
CA LEU A 26 6.40 9.87 -1.60
C LEU A 26 5.98 9.73 -0.14
N VAL A 27 6.09 8.52 0.38
CA VAL A 27 5.74 8.13 1.74
C VAL A 27 7.01 7.65 2.44
N ASP A 28 7.49 8.45 3.38
CA ASP A 28 8.83 8.29 3.97
C ASP A 28 9.90 8.18 2.86
N ASP A 29 10.39 6.99 2.54
CA ASP A 29 11.41 6.77 1.50
C ASP A 29 10.93 5.92 0.30
N ARG A 30 9.61 5.73 0.14
CA ARG A 30 9.01 4.92 -0.93
C ARG A 30 7.95 5.68 -1.70
N VAL A 31 7.84 5.39 -3.00
CA VAL A 31 6.77 5.95 -3.83
C VAL A 31 5.61 4.96 -3.90
N ILE A 32 4.42 5.43 -3.58
CA ILE A 32 3.16 4.73 -3.80
C ILE A 32 2.48 5.36 -5.02
N TYR A 33 2.27 4.55 -6.06
CA TYR A 33 1.53 4.95 -7.26
C TYR A 33 0.05 4.67 -7.02
N ALA A 34 -0.75 5.74 -6.95
CA ALA A 34 -2.19 5.66 -6.75
C ALA A 34 -2.88 6.82 -7.46
N GLU A 35 -4.02 6.56 -8.12
CA GLU A 35 -4.80 7.58 -8.83
C GLU A 35 -5.64 8.44 -7.86
N GLU A 36 -6.22 7.83 -6.83
CA GLU A 36 -7.06 8.52 -5.84
C GLU A 36 -6.76 8.03 -4.42
N PHE A 37 -6.57 8.97 -3.49
CA PHE A 37 -6.27 8.68 -2.10
C PHE A 37 -6.57 9.88 -1.21
N ASP A 38 -6.80 9.59 0.08
CA ASP A 38 -6.89 10.59 1.14
C ASP A 38 -5.73 10.43 2.12
N ILE A 39 -5.18 11.56 2.59
CA ILE A 39 -4.17 11.59 3.64
C ILE A 39 -4.81 12.15 4.91
N VAL A 40 -4.90 11.31 5.95
CA VAL A 40 -5.49 11.68 7.23
C VAL A 40 -4.44 11.68 8.32
N GLU A 41 -4.28 12.80 9.01
CA GLU A 41 -3.39 12.90 10.18
C GLU A 41 -4.10 12.41 11.44
N VAL A 42 -3.46 11.50 12.17
CA VAL A 42 -3.95 10.94 13.43
C VAL A 42 -2.91 11.11 14.53
N THR A 43 -3.39 11.30 15.76
CA THR A 43 -2.56 11.44 16.96
C THR A 43 -1.92 10.12 17.37
N GLU A 44 -2.65 9.02 17.26
CA GLU A 44 -2.22 7.69 17.67
C GLU A 44 -2.83 6.61 16.77
N ILE A 45 -2.13 5.49 16.61
CA ILE A 45 -2.60 4.30 15.91
C ILE A 45 -2.75 3.20 16.94
N LEU A 46 -3.96 2.63 17.03
CA LEU A 46 -4.26 1.57 17.98
C LEU A 46 -3.39 0.32 17.70
N GLN A 47 -2.99 -0.35 18.77
CA GLN A 47 -2.18 -1.57 18.65
C GLN A 47 -2.91 -2.62 17.80
N GLY A 48 -2.22 -3.16 16.79
CA GLY A 48 -2.76 -4.19 15.89
C GLY A 48 -3.42 -3.65 14.62
N VAL A 49 -3.56 -2.32 14.46
CA VAL A 49 -3.98 -1.73 13.19
C VAL A 49 -2.89 -1.98 12.15
N ALA A 50 -3.29 -2.52 11.01
CA ALA A 50 -2.41 -2.87 9.90
C ALA A 50 -3.06 -2.47 8.56
N PRO A 51 -2.25 -2.09 7.55
CA PRO A 51 -2.74 -1.83 6.21
C PRO A 51 -3.51 -3.01 5.62
N GLN A 52 -4.47 -2.72 4.74
CA GLN A 52 -5.39 -3.66 4.07
C GLN A 52 -6.35 -4.40 4.99
N THR A 53 -5.93 -4.73 6.22
CA THR A 53 -6.74 -5.42 7.23
C THR A 53 -7.71 -4.47 7.94
N HIS A 54 -7.44 -3.17 7.94
CA HIS A 54 -8.26 -2.17 8.65
C HIS A 54 -8.68 -1.01 7.73
N LYS A 55 -9.81 -0.38 8.08
CA LYS A 55 -10.30 0.88 7.54
C LYS A 55 -10.29 1.96 8.62
N TYR A 56 -10.20 3.22 8.20
CA TYR A 56 -10.38 4.38 9.06
C TYR A 56 -11.58 5.19 8.57
N VAL A 57 -12.67 5.17 9.34
CA VAL A 57 -13.95 5.79 8.94
C VAL A 57 -14.49 6.57 10.13
N ASN A 58 -14.90 7.82 9.89
CA ASN A 58 -15.48 8.71 10.92
C ASN A 58 -14.62 8.83 12.20
N GLY A 59 -13.30 8.83 12.05
CA GLY A 59 -12.37 8.95 13.19
C GLY A 59 -12.09 7.63 13.92
N GLN A 60 -12.59 6.48 13.43
CA GLN A 60 -12.47 5.18 14.09
C GLN A 60 -11.76 4.16 13.20
N PHE A 61 -10.95 3.30 13.82
CA PHE A 61 -10.37 2.12 13.18
C PHE A 61 -11.35 0.97 13.23
N ILE A 62 -11.67 0.39 12.07
CA ILE A 62 -12.56 -0.76 11.93
C ILE A 62 -11.87 -1.85 11.11
N VAL A 63 -12.27 -3.11 11.28
CA VAL A 63 -11.72 -4.22 10.47
C VAL A 63 -12.27 -4.11 9.05
N ASN A 64 -11.41 -4.32 8.05
CA ASN A 64 -11.82 -4.45 6.67
C ASN A 64 -12.40 -5.85 6.44
N GLU A 65 -13.73 -5.95 6.43
CA GLU A 65 -14.43 -7.23 6.20
C GLU A 65 -14.17 -7.81 4.81
N ASN A 66 -13.78 -6.98 3.85
CA ASN A 66 -13.42 -7.40 2.49
C ASN A 66 -11.95 -7.81 2.36
N HIS A 67 -11.20 -7.86 3.47
CA HIS A 67 -9.80 -8.27 3.42
C HIS A 67 -9.69 -9.76 3.10
N VAL A 68 -9.30 -10.04 1.86
CA VAL A 68 -8.94 -11.39 1.42
C VAL A 68 -7.43 -11.54 1.59
N MET A 69 -7.00 -12.48 2.44
CA MET A 69 -5.59 -12.87 2.45
C MET A 69 -5.26 -13.46 1.08
N PRO A 70 -4.18 -13.01 0.41
CA PRO A 70 -3.78 -13.61 -0.85
C PRO A 70 -3.52 -15.09 -0.65
N GLU A 71 -4.14 -15.93 -1.47
CA GLU A 71 -3.88 -17.38 -1.47
C GLU A 71 -2.39 -17.62 -1.72
N GLN A 72 -1.77 -18.52 -0.95
CA GLN A 72 -0.32 -18.77 -1.02
C GLN A 72 0.16 -19.08 -2.44
N ASP A 73 -0.68 -19.75 -3.24
CA ASP A 73 -0.39 -20.12 -4.62
C ASP A 73 -0.33 -18.91 -5.57
N GLN A 74 -1.20 -17.91 -5.36
CA GLN A 74 -1.18 -16.68 -6.15
C GLN A 74 0.07 -15.85 -5.84
N LEU A 75 0.48 -15.82 -4.57
CA LEU A 75 1.72 -15.15 -4.15
C LEU A 75 2.97 -15.82 -4.73
N ALA A 76 3.00 -17.15 -4.75
CA ALA A 76 4.09 -17.92 -5.35
C ALA A 76 4.19 -17.67 -6.87
N LYS A 77 3.04 -17.63 -7.55
CA LYS A 77 2.98 -17.31 -8.98
C LYS A 77 3.45 -15.89 -9.27
N LEU A 78 2.99 -14.90 -8.50
CA LEU A 78 3.40 -13.50 -8.69
C LEU A 78 4.91 -13.32 -8.49
N LYS A 79 5.51 -14.00 -7.50
CA LYS A 79 6.97 -14.01 -7.31
C LYS A 79 7.71 -14.57 -8.52
N THR A 80 7.21 -15.68 -9.06
CA THR A 80 7.77 -16.30 -10.25
C THR A 80 7.70 -15.36 -11.45
N ASP A 81 6.54 -14.72 -11.67
CA ASP A 81 6.33 -13.81 -12.78
C ASP A 81 7.25 -12.57 -12.67
N VAL A 82 7.43 -12.02 -11.46
CA VAL A 82 8.37 -10.90 -11.22
C VAL A 82 9.82 -11.32 -11.47
N GLU A 83 10.24 -12.52 -11.07
CA GLU A 83 11.59 -13.02 -11.35
C GLU A 83 11.83 -13.20 -12.85
N LEU A 84 10.84 -13.71 -13.58
CA LEU A 84 10.91 -13.86 -15.02
C LEU A 84 11.01 -12.50 -15.72
N MET A 85 10.21 -11.51 -15.31
CA MET A 85 10.29 -10.15 -15.86
C MET A 85 11.65 -9.48 -15.57
N LYS A 86 12.20 -9.66 -14.36
CA LYS A 86 13.55 -9.15 -14.03
C LYS A 86 14.62 -9.74 -14.94
N ARG A 87 14.60 -11.05 -15.17
CA ARG A 87 15.54 -11.70 -16.09
C ARG A 87 15.39 -11.20 -17.53
N ALA A 88 14.16 -11.07 -18.02
CA ALA A 88 13.92 -10.54 -19.35
C ALA A 88 14.43 -9.09 -19.51
N LEU A 89 14.30 -8.27 -18.47
CA LEU A 89 14.85 -6.91 -18.43
C LEU A 89 16.38 -6.90 -18.41
N ASP A 90 17.02 -7.77 -17.63
CA ASP A 90 18.48 -7.90 -17.59
C ASP A 90 19.04 -8.34 -18.95
N GLU A 91 18.35 -9.26 -19.63
CA GLU A 91 18.70 -9.68 -21.00
C GLU A 91 18.53 -8.56 -22.03
N LEU A 92 17.57 -7.66 -21.84
CA LEU A 92 17.33 -6.48 -22.69
C LEU A 92 18.29 -5.32 -22.41
N GLY A 93 18.70 -5.11 -21.17
CA GLY A 93 19.63 -4.05 -20.76
C GLY A 93 21.11 -4.42 -20.87
N GLY A 94 21.41 -5.70 -21.11
CA GLY A 94 22.76 -6.23 -21.32
C GLY A 94 23.25 -6.24 -22.78
N MET A 95 22.50 -5.65 -23.71
CA MET A 95 22.89 -5.37 -25.10
C MET A 95 23.36 -3.92 -25.27
#